data_AF-A0A3N5HIP5-F1
#
_entry.id   AF-A0A3N5HIP5-F1
#
_cell.length_a   1.000
_cell.length_b   1.000
_cell.length_c   1.000
_cell.angle_alpha   90.00
_cell.angle_beta   90.00
_cell.angle_gamma   90.00
#
_symmetry.space_group_name_H-M   'P 1'
#
loop_
_entity.id
_entity.type
_entity.pdbx_description
1 polymer ?
#
loop_
_entity_poly.entity_id
_entity_poly.type
_entity_poly.pdbx_seq_one_letter_code
_entity_poly.pdbx_strand_id
1 'polypeptide(L)'
;MRLFLAGVVPDAVKQTLHAQLEPVRAATRQARWLPPESVHLTLVFLGSVPDASVPLLQSAFGTVCGRHRAVRLTLGGVETFGPARSPRVLATTLSGEVEALQALVTDARRTAEPLVALEPERPFRPHLTVAR
;
A
#
# COMPACT_ATOMS: atom_id res chain seq x y z
N MET A 1 4.58 -15.99 -9.39
CA MET A 1 5.09 -14.60 -9.21
C MET A 1 4.68 -14.05 -7.84
N ARG A 2 5.30 -12.97 -7.32
CA ARG A 2 4.80 -12.32 -6.08
C ARG A 2 3.93 -11.12 -6.42
N LEU A 3 2.72 -11.05 -5.86
CA LEU A 3 1.75 -10.00 -6.17
C LEU A 3 1.16 -9.36 -4.92
N PHE A 4 0.57 -8.18 -5.12
CA PHE A 4 -0.24 -7.47 -4.15
C PHE A 4 -1.33 -6.68 -4.87
N LEU A 5 -2.42 -6.39 -4.16
CA LEU A 5 -3.44 -5.43 -4.58
C LEU A 5 -3.03 -4.02 -4.10
N ALA A 6 -3.11 -3.03 -4.97
CA ALA A 6 -2.72 -1.66 -4.66
C ALA A 6 -3.79 -0.64 -5.05
N GLY A 7 -3.95 0.39 -4.22
CA GLY A 7 -4.60 1.63 -4.59
C GLY A 7 -3.61 2.55 -5.32
N VAL A 8 -4.03 3.05 -6.49
CA VAL A 8 -3.24 4.02 -7.26
C VAL A 8 -3.32 5.38 -6.58
N VAL A 9 -2.15 5.96 -6.30
CA VAL A 9 -2.05 7.33 -5.79
C VAL A 9 -2.00 8.29 -6.99
N PRO A 10 -2.76 9.40 -7.00
CA PRO A 10 -2.68 10.39 -8.07
C PRO A 10 -1.27 10.98 -8.22
N ASP A 11 -0.84 11.24 -9.45
CA ASP A 11 0.54 11.69 -9.71
C ASP A 11 0.87 13.05 -9.08
N ALA A 12 -0.10 13.97 -9.05
CA ALA A 12 0.05 15.23 -8.34
C ALA A 12 0.36 15.01 -6.84
N VAL A 13 -0.30 14.04 -6.19
CA VAL A 13 -0.06 13.72 -4.78
C VAL A 13 1.33 13.11 -4.57
N LYS A 14 1.77 12.22 -5.47
CA LYS A 14 3.12 11.64 -5.44
C LYS A 14 4.19 12.73 -5.56
N GLN A 15 4.01 13.68 -6.48
CA GLN A 15 4.93 14.79 -6.68
C GLN A 15 4.99 15.72 -5.47
N THR A 16 3.83 16.11 -4.93
CA THR A 16 3.77 16.93 -3.71
C THR A 16 4.44 16.23 -2.53
N LEU A 17 4.17 14.94 -2.32
CA LEU A 17 4.81 14.14 -1.28
C LEU A 17 6.34 14.16 -1.41
N HIS A 18 6.86 13.92 -2.62
CA HIS A 18 8.29 13.95 -2.87
C HIS A 18 8.92 15.31 -2.59
N ALA A 19 8.29 16.39 -3.04
CA ALA A 19 8.77 17.75 -2.80
C ALA A 19 8.81 18.08 -1.29
N GLN A 20 7.77 17.71 -0.54
CA GLN A 20 7.69 17.95 0.90
C GLN A 20 8.70 17.13 1.70
N LEU A 21 9.09 15.95 1.21
CA LEU A 21 10.04 15.07 1.88
C LEU A 21 11.51 15.34 1.53
N GLU A 22 11.81 16.35 0.72
CA GLU A 22 13.18 16.64 0.32
C GLU A 22 14.14 16.93 1.50
N PRO A 23 13.74 17.67 2.56
CA PRO A 23 14.56 17.82 3.76
C PRO A 23 14.87 16.47 4.44
N VAL A 24 13.89 15.56 4.48
CA VAL A 24 14.05 14.22 5.06
C VAL A 24 15.00 13.38 4.20
N ARG A 25 14.88 13.48 2.88
CA ARG A 25 15.77 12.83 1.92
C ARG A 25 17.21 13.29 2.06
N ALA A 26 17.43 14.60 2.18
CA ALA A 26 18.75 15.17 2.40
C ALA A 26 19.39 14.67 3.72
N ALA A 27 18.58 14.45 4.76
CA ALA A 27 19.02 13.92 6.05
C ALA A 27 19.23 12.38 6.06
N THR A 28 18.63 11.65 5.11
CA THR A 28 18.64 10.17 5.06
C THR A 28 19.39 9.64 3.82
N ARG A 29 20.60 10.15 3.58
CA ARG A 29 21.38 9.85 2.36
C ARG A 29 21.71 8.37 2.13
N GLN A 30 21.66 7.55 3.18
CA GLN A 30 21.89 6.11 3.09
C GLN A 30 20.64 5.32 2.68
N ALA A 31 19.46 5.92 2.78
CA ALA A 31 18.21 5.28 2.39
C ALA A 31 18.07 5.29 0.86
N ARG A 32 17.56 4.19 0.31
CA ARG A 32 17.18 4.07 -1.09
C ARG A 32 15.78 4.63 -1.26
N TRP A 33 15.69 5.87 -1.74
CA TRP A 33 14.42 6.51 -2.08
C TRP A 33 13.78 5.88 -3.31
N LEU A 34 12.49 5.59 -3.21
CA LEU A 34 11.69 5.14 -4.34
C LEU A 34 11.43 6.32 -5.27
N PRO A 35 11.33 6.11 -6.59
CA PRO A 35 10.90 7.18 -7.46
C PRO A 35 9.37 7.41 -7.31
N PRO A 36 8.86 8.62 -7.58
CA PRO A 36 7.46 8.98 -7.34
C PRO A 36 6.46 7.98 -7.92
N GLU A 37 6.70 7.51 -9.15
CA GLU A 37 5.84 6.57 -9.88
C GLU A 37 5.69 5.20 -9.19
N SER A 38 6.66 4.82 -8.35
CA SER A 38 6.63 3.57 -7.59
C SER A 38 5.81 3.68 -6.30
N VAL A 39 5.40 4.88 -5.90
CA VAL A 39 4.62 5.09 -4.68
C VAL A 39 3.18 4.61 -4.88
N HIS A 40 2.74 3.71 -4.01
CA HIS A 40 1.41 3.13 -4.03
C HIS A 40 0.91 2.86 -2.61
N LEU A 41 -0.41 2.75 -2.47
CA LEU A 41 -1.05 2.28 -1.24
C LEU A 41 -1.27 0.77 -1.36
N THR A 42 -0.47 -0.04 -0.67
CA THR A 42 -0.69 -1.49 -0.65
C THR A 42 -1.93 -1.82 0.17
N LEU A 43 -2.87 -2.57 -0.41
CA LEU A 43 -4.11 -3.00 0.24
C LEU A 43 -4.00 -4.43 0.75
N VAL A 44 -3.53 -5.36 -0.10
CA VAL A 44 -3.42 -6.79 0.25
C VAL A 44 -2.14 -7.37 -0.35
N PHE A 45 -1.27 -7.93 0.50
CA PHE A 45 -0.16 -8.76 0.02
C PHE A 45 -0.70 -10.17 -0.30
N LEU A 46 -0.58 -10.58 -1.57
CA LEU A 46 -1.08 -11.88 -2.04
C LEU A 46 -0.03 -12.99 -1.95
N GLY A 47 1.22 -12.64 -1.63
CA GLY A 47 2.31 -13.60 -1.56
C GLY A 47 2.63 -14.17 -2.95
N SER A 48 2.89 -15.48 -3.01
CA SER A 48 3.16 -16.18 -4.26
C SER A 48 1.86 -16.57 -4.96
N VAL A 49 1.65 -16.04 -6.16
CA VAL A 49 0.46 -16.27 -6.99
C VAL A 49 0.85 -17.05 -8.24
N PRO A 50 0.17 -18.18 -8.54
CA PRO A 50 0.27 -18.86 -9.83
C PRO A 50 -0.31 -18.01 -10.95
N ASP A 51 0.32 -18.03 -12.12
CA ASP A 51 -0.08 -17.22 -13.27
C ASP A 51 -1.54 -17.50 -13.70
N ALA A 52 -1.96 -18.76 -13.58
CA ALA A 52 -3.33 -19.18 -13.88
C ALA A 52 -4.40 -18.55 -12.95
N SER A 53 -4.02 -18.12 -11.74
CA SER A 53 -4.94 -17.49 -10.78
C SER A 53 -5.15 -16.00 -11.05
N VAL A 54 -4.30 -15.36 -11.87
CA VAL A 54 -4.32 -13.91 -12.09
C VAL A 54 -5.63 -13.40 -12.69
N PRO A 55 -6.18 -14.00 -13.77
CA PRO A 55 -7.45 -13.52 -14.34
C PRO A 55 -8.63 -13.65 -13.36
N LEU A 56 -8.66 -14.71 -12.57
CA LEU A 56 -9.69 -14.93 -11.54
C LEU A 56 -9.61 -13.86 -10.45
N LEU A 57 -8.40 -13.57 -9.96
CA LEU A 57 -8.15 -12.50 -8.99
C LEU A 57 -8.57 -11.14 -9.56
N GLN A 58 -8.23 -10.82 -10.81
CA GLN A 58 -8.63 -9.56 -11.46
C GLN A 58 -10.16 -9.40 -11.51
N SER A 59 -10.89 -10.43 -11.94
CA SER A 59 -12.35 -10.41 -11.98
C SER A 59 -12.98 -10.27 -10.59
N ALA A 60 -12.46 -11.02 -9.63
CA ALA A 60 -12.97 -11.01 -8.26
C ALA A 60 -12.71 -9.66 -7.58
N PHE A 61 -11.51 -9.09 -7.76
CA PHE A 61 -11.19 -7.75 -7.26
C PHE A 61 -12.01 -6.65 -7.95
N GLY A 62 -12.24 -6.73 -9.26
CA GLY A 62 -13.11 -5.79 -9.96
C GLY A 62 -14.52 -5.76 -9.35
N THR A 63 -15.06 -6.94 -9.04
CA THR A 63 -16.39 -7.07 -8.43
C THR A 63 -16.43 -6.52 -7.00
N VAL A 64 -15.45 -6.89 -6.15
CA VAL A 64 -15.46 -6.45 -4.75
C VAL A 64 -15.19 -4.94 -4.66
N CYS A 65 -14.23 -4.40 -5.40
CA CYS A 65 -13.94 -2.97 -5.41
C CYS A 65 -15.14 -2.15 -5.90
N GLY A 66 -15.91 -2.66 -6.88
CA GLY A 66 -17.11 -2.01 -7.39
C GLY A 66 -18.26 -1.87 -6.37
N ARG A 67 -18.22 -2.59 -5.25
CA ARG A 67 -19.21 -2.49 -4.16
C ARG A 67 -18.87 -1.41 -3.14
N HIS A 68 -17.65 -0.88 -3.19
CA HIS A 68 -17.16 0.13 -2.26
C HIS A 68 -17.17 1.51 -2.92
N ARG A 69 -17.48 2.54 -2.14
CA ARG A 69 -17.39 3.94 -2.61
C ARG A 69 -15.93 4.39 -2.65
N ALA A 70 -15.66 5.45 -3.42
CA ALA A 70 -14.38 6.14 -3.35
C ALA A 70 -14.09 6.65 -1.93
N VAL A 71 -12.86 6.50 -1.48
CA VAL A 71 -12.39 6.86 -0.14
C VAL A 71 -11.52 8.12 -0.23
N ARG A 72 -11.74 9.09 0.66
CA ARG A 72 -10.87 10.26 0.82
C ARG A 72 -9.89 10.05 1.95
N LEU A 73 -8.60 10.14 1.62
CA LEU A 73 -7.50 10.00 2.54
C LEU A 73 -6.64 11.25 2.54
N THR A 74 -5.98 11.51 3.66
CA THR A 74 -5.07 12.63 3.87
C THR A 74 -3.69 12.10 4.18
N LEU A 75 -2.65 12.70 3.58
CA LEU A 75 -1.26 12.41 3.92
C LEU A 75 -0.97 12.86 5.36
N GLY A 76 -0.40 11.95 6.15
CA GLY A 76 -0.03 12.17 7.53
C GLY A 76 1.47 12.41 7.70
N GLY A 77 1.95 12.13 8.91
CA GLY A 77 3.36 12.26 9.27
C GLY A 77 4.23 11.16 8.66
N VAL A 78 5.52 11.19 8.98
CA VAL A 78 6.49 10.19 8.56
C VAL A 78 6.66 9.14 9.66
N GLU A 79 6.63 7.86 9.27
CA GLU A 79 6.89 6.72 10.15
C GLU A 79 7.96 5.81 9.56
N THR A 80 8.54 4.98 10.42
CA THR A 80 9.47 3.93 10.01
C THR A 80 8.95 2.55 10.40
N PHE A 81 9.24 1.54 9.57
CA PHE A 81 8.92 0.15 9.86
C PHE A 81 10.18 -0.71 9.90
N GLY A 82 10.13 -1.76 10.73
CA GLY A 82 11.26 -2.65 11.02
C GLY A 82 11.76 -2.49 12.46
N PRO A 83 12.91 -3.08 12.79
CA PRO A 83 13.50 -2.96 14.12
C PRO A 83 13.81 -1.51 14.48
N ALA A 84 13.51 -1.08 15.71
CA ALA A 84 13.70 0.31 16.15
C ALA A 84 15.15 0.82 16.01
N ARG A 85 16.14 -0.08 16.15
CA ARG A 85 17.57 0.25 16.00
C ARG A 85 18.06 0.23 14.55
N SER A 86 17.26 -0.30 13.63
CA SER A 86 17.61 -0.46 12.21
C SER A 86 16.35 -0.49 11.35
N PRO A 87 15.61 0.64 11.26
CA PRO A 87 14.42 0.73 10.42
C PRO A 87 14.79 0.43 8.96
N ARG A 88 13.90 -0.28 8.26
CA ARG A 88 14.11 -0.73 6.87
C ARG A 88 13.18 -0.09 5.86
N VAL A 89 12.24 0.71 6.35
CA VAL A 89 11.22 1.36 5.53
C VAL A 89 10.95 2.72 6.12
N LEU A 90 10.93 3.73 5.27
CA LEU A 90 10.41 5.06 5.55
C LEU A 90 9.09 5.22 4.80
N ALA A 91 8.07 5.71 5.47
CA ALA A 91 6.74 5.88 4.89
C ALA A 91 6.05 7.14 5.41
N THR A 92 5.04 7.61 4.67
CA THR A 92 4.06 8.56 5.18
C THR A 92 2.78 7.81 5.57
N THR A 93 2.19 8.16 6.72
CA THR A 93 0.93 7.59 7.17
C THR A 93 -0.25 8.19 6.41
N LEU A 94 -1.41 7.54 6.47
CA LEU A 94 -2.65 8.05 5.91
C LEU A 94 -3.73 8.14 7.00
N SER A 95 -4.52 9.21 6.94
CA SER A 95 -5.69 9.44 7.79
C SER A 95 -6.92 9.77 6.94
N GLY A 96 -8.05 10.13 7.56
CA GLY A 96 -9.31 10.38 6.87
C GLY A 96 -10.26 9.20 6.99
N GLU A 97 -10.86 8.77 5.88
CA GLU A 97 -11.84 7.67 5.86
C GLU A 97 -11.17 6.27 5.94
N VAL A 98 -10.29 6.06 6.93
CA VAL A 98 -9.50 4.83 7.08
C VAL A 98 -10.34 3.61 7.41
N GLU A 99 -11.49 3.78 8.08
CA GLU A 99 -12.43 2.69 8.37
C GLU A 99 -13.08 2.16 7.09
N ALA A 100 -13.42 3.05 6.15
CA ALA A 100 -13.97 2.65 4.85
C ALA A 100 -12.91 1.92 4.01
N LEU A 101 -11.66 2.39 4.05
CA LEU A 101 -10.52 1.70 3.42
C LEU A 101 -10.30 0.31 4.04
N GLN A 102 -10.39 0.21 5.36
CA GLN A 102 -10.24 -1.06 6.09
C GLN A 102 -11.32 -2.07 5.67
N ALA A 103 -12.57 -1.63 5.52
CA ALA A 103 -13.65 -2.50 5.04
C ALA A 103 -13.34 -3.07 3.64
N LEU A 104 -12.87 -2.23 2.71
CA LEU A 104 -12.42 -2.68 1.39
C LEU A 104 -11.27 -3.71 1.48
N VAL A 105 -10.26 -3.45 2.31
CA VAL A 105 -9.13 -4.36 2.51
C VAL A 105 -9.59 -5.71 3.05
N THR A 106 -10.48 -5.72 4.03
CA THR A 106 -11.05 -6.93 4.62
C THR A 106 -11.82 -7.75 3.57
N ASP A 107 -12.68 -7.11 2.77
CA ASP A 107 -13.45 -7.81 1.74
C ASP A 107 -12.57 -8.30 0.58
N ALA A 108 -11.58 -7.50 0.16
CA ALA A 108 -10.60 -7.90 -0.84
C ALA A 108 -9.79 -9.11 -0.36
N ARG A 109 -9.35 -9.11 0.90
CA ARG A 109 -8.61 -10.24 1.48
C ARG A 109 -9.45 -11.52 1.46
N ARG A 110 -10.70 -11.48 1.96
CA ARG A 110 -11.64 -12.61 1.93
C ARG A 110 -11.90 -13.14 0.53
N THR A 111 -11.93 -12.24 -0.46
CA THR A 111 -12.11 -12.60 -1.88
C THR A 111 -10.91 -13.38 -2.43
N ALA A 112 -9.70 -13.10 -1.94
CA ALA A 112 -8.47 -13.73 -2.41
C ALA A 112 -8.14 -15.05 -1.71
N GLU A 113 -8.57 -15.23 -0.46
CA GLU A 113 -8.35 -16.45 0.35
C GLU A 113 -8.66 -17.78 -0.36
N PRO A 114 -9.80 -17.95 -1.08
CA PRO A 114 -10.08 -19.20 -1.77
C PRO A 114 -9.26 -19.39 -3.07
N LEU A 115 -8.60 -18.35 -3.57
CA LEU A 115 -7.89 -18.36 -4.86
C LEU A 115 -6.38 -18.55 -4.70
N VAL A 116 -5.80 -18.12 -3.56
CA VAL A 116 -4.36 -18.14 -3.30
C VAL A 116 -4.05 -18.33 -1.81
N ALA A 117 -2.88 -18.90 -1.51
CA ALA A 117 -2.37 -18.99 -0.15
C ALA A 117 -1.84 -17.63 0.33
N LEU A 118 -2.68 -16.87 1.03
CA LEU A 118 -2.31 -15.56 1.56
C LEU A 118 -1.29 -15.65 2.68
N GLU A 119 -0.40 -14.66 2.75
CA GLU A 119 0.44 -14.45 3.93
C GLU A 119 -0.44 -14.12 5.16
N PRO A 120 -0.03 -14.48 6.39
CA PRO A 120 -0.80 -14.17 7.60
C PRO A 120 -1.19 -12.70 7.71
N GLU A 121 -2.42 -12.47 8.19
CA GLU A 121 -2.93 -11.11 8.35
C GLU A 121 -2.11 -10.36 9.41
N ARG A 122 -1.75 -9.11 9.08
CA ARG A 122 -1.14 -8.16 9.99
C ARG A 122 -2.10 -7.00 10.16
N PRO A 123 -2.06 -6.28 11.29
CA PRO A 123 -2.83 -5.05 11.45
C PRO A 123 -2.57 -4.12 10.26
N PHE A 124 -3.63 -3.82 9.52
CA PHE A 124 -3.54 -2.93 8.38
C PHE A 124 -3.28 -1.51 8.87
N ARG A 125 -2.15 -0.96 8.44
CA ARG A 125 -1.73 0.42 8.73
C ARG A 125 -1.57 1.11 7.40
N PRO A 126 -2.52 1.97 6.97
CA PRO A 126 -2.45 2.58 5.65
C PRO A 126 -1.27 3.57 5.60
N HIS A 127 -0.36 3.33 4.67
CA HIS A 127 0.85 4.13 4.50
C HIS A 127 1.32 4.08 3.05
N LEU A 128 2.13 5.06 2.67
CA LEU A 128 2.85 5.09 1.39
C LEU A 128 4.34 4.95 1.69
N THR A 129 4.96 3.85 1.25
CA THR A 129 6.42 3.70 1.36
C THR A 129 7.12 4.66 0.40
N VAL A 130 8.12 5.38 0.90
CA VAL A 130 8.89 6.37 0.12
C VAL A 130 10.38 6.04 0.05
N ALA A 131 10.92 5.28 1.02
CA ALA A 131 12.31 4.81 0.98
C ALA A 131 12.50 3.49 1.73
N ARG A 132 13.62 2.81 1.48
CA ARG A 132 14.06 1.58 2.16
C ARG A 132 15.54 1.62 2.52
#